data_AF-A0A7L4IBQ1-F1
#
_entry.id   AF-A0A7L4IBQ1-F1
#
_cell.length_a   1.000
_cell.length_b   1.000
_cell.length_c   1.000
_cell.angle_alpha   90.00
_cell.angle_beta   90.00
_cell.angle_gamma   90.00
#
_symmetry.space_group_name_H-M   'P 1'
#
loop_
_entity.id
_entity.type
_entity.pdbx_description
1 polymer ?
#
loop_
_entity_poly.entity_id
_entity_poly.type
_entity_poly.pdbx_seq_one_letter_code
_entity_poly.pdbx_strand_id
1 'polypeptide(L)'
;SIPMKSLSCYNDYNSQMTCTWMEHSEAHALVGMILYQRNEITMENKEMFCKRQRENDVHEAPDSYVHWVCHKTSENFGIGVKDIYSFKPNKMLQAELNVDLFQNGK
;
A
#
# COMPACT_ATOMS: atom_id res chain seq x y z
N SER A 1 -6.24 6.23 7.21
CA SER A 1 -6.33 5.35 6.03
C SER A 1 -6.43 3.90 6.50
N ILE A 2 -7.35 3.10 5.96
CA ILE A 2 -7.49 1.66 6.29
C ILE A 2 -6.19 0.89 5.94
N PRO A 3 -5.61 1.02 4.74
CA PRO A 3 -4.32 0.39 4.39
C PRO A 3 -3.27 0.52 5.47
N MET A 4 -3.02 1.74 5.94
CA MET A 4 -2.00 2.01 6.97
C MET A 4 -2.34 1.42 8.33
N LYS A 5 -3.63 1.41 8.73
CA LYS A 5 -4.07 0.83 10.01
C LYS A 5 -4.01 -0.70 10.01
N SER A 6 -4.26 -1.31 8.85
CA SER A 6 -4.26 -2.77 8.67
C SER A 6 -2.89 -3.35 8.30
N LEU A 7 -1.90 -2.51 8.00
CA LEU A 7 -0.59 -2.96 7.57
C LEU A 7 0.10 -3.71 8.71
N SER A 8 0.41 -4.97 8.47
CA SER A 8 1.21 -5.81 9.35
C SER A 8 2.33 -6.43 8.54
N CYS A 9 3.57 -6.33 9.01
CA CYS A 9 4.73 -6.88 8.33
C CYS A 9 5.54 -7.73 9.30
N TYR A 10 5.97 -8.88 8.82
CA TYR A 10 6.86 -9.80 9.54
C TYR A 10 7.90 -10.32 8.57
N ASN A 11 9.01 -10.80 9.10
CA ASN A 11 10.09 -11.36 8.30
C ASN A 11 10.61 -12.65 8.95
N ASP A 12 11.22 -13.50 8.14
CA ASP A 12 11.80 -14.77 8.56
C ASP A 12 13.25 -14.65 9.07
N TYR A 13 13.79 -13.43 9.15
CA TYR A 13 15.20 -13.13 9.47
C TYR A 13 16.23 -13.83 8.59
N ASN A 14 15.82 -14.38 7.45
CA ASN A 14 16.66 -15.18 6.57
C ASN A 14 16.66 -14.62 5.15
N SER A 15 15.49 -14.54 4.52
CA SER A 15 15.37 -14.22 3.09
C SER A 15 14.13 -13.43 2.71
N GLN A 16 13.08 -13.45 3.53
CA GLN A 16 11.76 -13.01 3.12
C GLN A 16 11.11 -12.10 4.17
N MET A 17 10.55 -11.01 3.66
CA MET A 17 9.61 -10.15 4.35
C MET A 17 8.23 -10.34 3.73
N THR A 18 7.23 -10.50 4.59
CA THR A 18 5.82 -10.61 4.23
C THR A 18 5.04 -9.49 4.89
N CYS A 19 4.23 -8.79 4.11
CA CYS A 19 3.32 -7.78 4.61
C CYS A 19 1.88 -8.13 4.21
N THR A 20 0.95 -7.93 5.12
CA THR A 20 -0.48 -8.03 4.87
C THR A 20 -1.14 -6.69 5.10
N TRP A 21 -2.11 -6.32 4.27
CA TRP A 21 -2.91 -5.12 4.44
C TRP A 21 -4.27 -5.25 3.77
N MET A 22 -5.17 -4.34 4.10
CA MET A 22 -6.54 -4.32 3.60
C MET A 22 -6.92 -2.95 3.04
N GLU A 23 -7.89 -2.94 2.13
CA GLU A 23 -8.58 -1.74 1.70
C GLU A 23 -10.04 -2.04 1.38
N HIS A 24 -10.87 -1.01 1.34
CA HIS A 24 -12.25 -1.16 0.90
C HIS A 24 -12.31 -1.47 -0.60
N SER A 25 -13.17 -2.42 -0.98
CA SER A 25 -13.40 -2.80 -2.38
C SER A 25 -13.83 -1.61 -3.25
N GLU A 26 -14.67 -0.72 -2.71
CA GLU A 26 -15.09 0.52 -3.36
C GLU A 26 -13.93 1.52 -3.58
N ALA A 27 -13.05 1.66 -2.57
CA ALA A 27 -11.90 2.55 -2.66
C ALA A 27 -10.90 2.02 -3.70
N HIS A 28 -10.68 0.71 -3.73
CA HIS A 28 -9.84 0.06 -4.72
C HIS A 28 -10.35 0.27 -6.15
N ALA A 29 -11.66 0.15 -6.36
CA ALA A 29 -12.29 0.37 -7.66
C ALA A 29 -12.10 1.81 -8.17
N LEU A 30 -12.10 2.79 -7.26
CA LEU A 30 -11.83 4.19 -7.61
C LEU A 30 -10.34 4.46 -7.85
N VAL A 31 -9.49 4.09 -6.89
CA VAL A 31 -8.04 4.31 -6.90
C VAL A 31 -7.37 3.17 -6.11
N GLY A 32 -6.74 2.25 -6.82
CA GLY A 32 -5.95 1.20 -6.20
C GLY A 32 -4.67 1.76 -5.56
N MET A 33 -4.25 1.18 -4.44
CA MET A 33 -3.02 1.56 -3.76
C MET A 33 -1.92 0.52 -3.97
N ILE A 34 -0.67 0.99 -3.99
CA ILE A 34 0.53 0.18 -4.08
C ILE A 34 1.35 0.41 -2.80
N LEU A 35 1.78 -0.69 -2.18
CA LEU A 35 2.67 -0.67 -1.02
C LEU A 35 4.13 -0.52 -1.48
N TYR A 36 4.84 0.43 -0.91
CA TYR A 36 6.27 0.63 -1.08
C TYR A 36 6.99 0.48 0.25
N GLN A 37 8.16 -0.13 0.24
CA GLN A 37 9.12 -0.11 1.34
C GLN A 37 10.30 0.78 0.97
N ARG A 38 10.67 1.71 1.84
CA ARG A 38 11.91 2.47 1.72
C ARG A 38 13.08 1.55 2.02
N ASN A 39 14.03 1.47 1.10
CA ASN A 39 15.30 0.80 1.34
C ASN A 39 16.19 1.71 2.19
N GLU A 40 16.64 1.24 3.34
CA GLU A 40 17.44 2.04 4.27
C GLU A 40 18.81 2.46 3.69
N ILE A 41 19.41 1.65 2.81
CA ILE A 41 20.76 1.92 2.27
C ILE A 41 20.71 2.92 1.12
N THR A 42 19.83 2.69 0.15
CA THR A 42 19.70 3.50 -1.07
C THR A 42 18.74 4.67 -0.90
N MET A 43 17.96 4.68 0.18
CA MET A 43 16.87 5.63 0.46
C MET A 43 15.74 5.62 -0.59
N GLU A 44 15.76 4.66 -1.52
CA GLU A 44 14.76 4.50 -2.59
C GLU A 44 13.50 3.80 -2.10
N ASN A 45 12.35 4.17 -2.67
CA ASN A 45 11.10 3.46 -2.44
C ASN A 45 10.98 2.30 -3.42
N LYS A 46 11.01 1.07 -2.90
CA LYS A 46 10.84 -0.14 -3.70
C LYS A 46 9.42 -0.67 -3.54
N GLU A 47 8.77 -0.95 -4.67
CA GLU A 47 7.45 -1.56 -4.70
C GLU A 47 7.47 -2.94 -4.07
N MET A 48 6.42 -3.27 -3.31
CA MET A 48 6.19 -4.59 -2.76
C MET A 48 5.32 -5.40 -3.72
N PHE A 49 5.69 -6.64 -3.99
CA PHE A 49 4.89 -7.51 -4.85
C PHE A 49 3.70 -8.07 -4.10
N CYS A 50 2.54 -7.45 -4.28
CA CYS A 50 1.29 -7.80 -3.63
C CYS A 50 0.38 -8.64 -4.52
N LYS A 51 -0.29 -9.63 -3.93
CA LYS A 51 -1.36 -10.41 -4.56
C LYS A 51 -2.59 -10.37 -3.67
N ARG A 52 -3.77 -10.32 -4.29
CA ARG A 52 -5.03 -10.44 -3.58
C ARG A 52 -5.12 -11.84 -2.96
N GLN A 53 -5.37 -11.91 -1.66
CA GLN A 53 -5.67 -13.16 -0.99
C GLN A 53 -7.05 -13.65 -1.45
N ARG A 54 -7.15 -14.92 -1.85
CA ARG A 54 -8.43 -15.49 -2.33
C ARG A 54 -9.35 -15.79 -1.14
N GLU A 55 -10.66 -15.65 -1.34
CA GLU A 55 -11.73 -15.86 -0.34
C GLU A 55 -11.64 -17.19 0.43
N ASN A 56 -11.03 -18.22 -0.17
CA ASN A 56 -10.94 -19.55 0.45
C ASN A 56 -9.98 -19.63 1.66
N ASP A 57 -9.20 -18.58 1.95
CA ASP A 57 -8.20 -18.61 3.04
C ASP A 57 -8.62 -17.85 4.31
N VAL A 58 -9.74 -17.10 4.32
CA VAL A 58 -10.16 -16.29 5.47
C VAL A 58 -11.68 -16.29 5.63
N HIS A 59 -12.20 -16.94 6.67
CA HIS A 59 -13.63 -17.00 7.00
C HIS A 59 -14.20 -15.72 7.67
N GLU A 60 -13.44 -14.63 7.74
CA GLU A 60 -13.75 -13.51 8.65
C GLU A 60 -13.74 -12.12 8.01
N ALA A 61 -13.42 -12.01 6.72
CA ALA A 61 -13.45 -10.75 6.01
C ALA A 61 -14.85 -10.48 5.43
N PRO A 62 -15.54 -9.39 5.80
CA PRO A 62 -16.71 -8.98 5.05
C PRO A 62 -16.32 -8.70 3.59
N ASP A 63 -17.16 -9.06 2.62
CA ASP A 63 -16.97 -8.83 1.17
C ASP A 63 -16.61 -7.38 0.79
N SER A 64 -16.76 -6.44 1.72
CA SER A 64 -16.40 -5.03 1.58
C SER A 64 -14.90 -4.73 1.63
N TYR A 65 -14.03 -5.70 1.98
CA TYR A 65 -12.58 -5.52 2.08
C TYR A 65 -11.77 -6.45 1.18
N VAL A 66 -10.82 -5.87 0.45
CA VAL A 66 -9.79 -6.59 -0.29
C VAL A 66 -8.59 -6.83 0.61
N HIS A 67 -8.17 -8.09 0.70
CA HIS A 67 -7.00 -8.52 1.45
C HIS A 67 -5.81 -8.70 0.53
N TRP A 68 -4.67 -8.14 0.91
CA TRP A 68 -3.43 -8.18 0.14
C TRP A 68 -2.34 -8.87 0.94
N VAL A 69 -1.64 -9.79 0.28
CA VAL A 69 -0.41 -10.41 0.79
C VAL A 69 0.72 -10.01 -0.13
N CYS A 70 1.76 -9.40 0.44
CA CYS A 70 2.91 -8.87 -0.29
C CYS A 70 4.18 -9.54 0.18
N HIS A 71 5.07 -9.87 -0.76
CA HIS A 71 6.36 -10.44 -0.44
C HIS A 71 7.49 -9.60 -1.02
N LYS A 72 8.63 -9.62 -0.31
CA LYS A 72 9.89 -9.10 -0.80
C LYS A 72 11.04 -9.92 -0.27
N THR A 73 11.99 -10.22 -1.15
CA THR A 73 13.26 -10.80 -0.75
C THR A 73 14.20 -9.71 -0.24
N SER A 74 14.84 -9.95 0.90
CA SER A 74 15.85 -9.06 1.48
C SER A 74 17.00 -9.91 1.99
N GLU A 75 18.22 -9.38 1.89
CA GLU A 75 19.43 -9.99 2.45
C GLU A 75 19.89 -9.24 3.70
N ASN A 76 19.25 -8.11 4.01
CA ASN A 76 19.64 -7.22 5.09
C ASN A 76 18.60 -7.27 6.20
N PHE A 77 18.86 -8.12 7.19
CA PHE A 77 18.12 -8.17 8.45
C PHE A 77 19.08 -7.85 9.59
N GLY A 78 18.62 -7.07 10.56
CA GLY A 78 19.45 -6.69 11.69
C GLY A 78 18.66 -5.96 12.76
N ILE A 79 19.14 -6.10 14.00
CA ILE A 79 18.60 -5.35 15.13
C ILE A 79 18.85 -3.86 14.87
N GLY A 80 17.81 -3.04 14.92
CA GLY A 80 17.90 -1.60 14.71
C GLY A 80 17.72 -1.14 13.26
N VAL A 81 17.55 -2.05 12.30
CA VAL A 81 17.08 -1.70 10.96
C VAL A 81 15.64 -1.20 11.05
N LYS A 82 15.36 -0.02 10.48
CA LYS A 82 14.01 0.54 10.42
C LYS A 82 13.38 0.19 9.09
N ASP A 83 12.17 -0.32 9.12
CA ASP A 83 11.38 -0.52 7.92
C ASP A 83 10.33 0.58 7.80
N ILE A 84 10.46 1.42 6.78
CA ILE A 84 9.52 2.50 6.49
C ILE A 84 8.66 2.11 5.30
N TYR A 85 7.35 2.16 5.48
CA TYR A 85 6.38 1.82 4.45
C TYR A 85 5.55 3.03 4.03
N SER A 86 5.14 3.04 2.76
CA SER A 86 4.23 4.05 2.23
C SER A 86 3.27 3.44 1.22
N PHE A 87 2.08 4.04 1.12
CA PHE A 87 1.11 3.70 0.08
C PHE A 87 1.04 4.81 -0.94
N LYS A 88 1.07 4.47 -2.22
CA LYS A 88 0.87 5.43 -3.32
C LYS A 88 -0.24 4.95 -4.26
N PRO A 89 -1.03 5.85 -4.85
CA PRO A 89 -1.97 5.51 -5.91
C PRO A 89 -1.27 4.79 -7.07
N ASN A 90 -1.95 3.79 -7.65
CA ASN A 90 -1.49 3.07 -8.84
C ASN A 90 -1.58 3.88 -10.14
N LYS A 91 -2.09 5.11 -10.06
CA LYS A 91 -2.23 6.06 -11.18
C LYS A 91 -1.95 7.48 -10.70
N MET A 92 -1.46 8.33 -11.58
CA MET A 92 -1.40 9.76 -11.28
C MET A 92 -2.82 10.32 -11.20
N LEU A 93 -3.13 10.99 -10.10
CA LEU A 93 -4.39 11.70 -9.93
C LEU A 93 -4.20 13.11 -10.49
N GLN A 94 -4.80 13.40 -11.65
CA GLN A 94 -4.95 14.76 -12.13
C GLN A 94 -6.20 15.35 -11.50
N ALA A 95 -6.06 16.48 -10.80
CA ALA A 95 -7.18 17.29 -10.37
C ALA A 95 -7.34 18.44 -11.36
N GLU A 96 -8.48 18.47 -12.07
CA GLU A 96 -8.84 19.60 -12.90
C GLU A 96 -9.51 20.66 -12.02
N LEU A 97 -8.92 21.86 -11.95
CA LEU A 97 -9.53 23.00 -11.27
C LEU A 97 -10.28 23.84 -12.30
N ASN A 98 -11.60 23.72 -12.32
CA ASN A 98 -12.46 24.60 -13.12
C ASN A 98 -12.60 25.94 -12.39
N VAL A 99 -11.76 26.91 -12.76
CA VAL A 99 -11.86 28.29 -12.26
C VAL A 99 -12.74 29.09 -13.23
N ASP A 100 -13.87 29.58 -12.73
CA ASP A 100 -14.67 30.58 -13.46
C ASP A 100 -14.07 31.97 -13.21
N LEU A 101 -13.44 32.53 -14.24
CA LEU A 101 -12.69 33.79 -14.17
C LEU A 101 -13.57 35.05 -14.21
N PHE A 102 -14.91 34.92 -14.36
CA PHE A 102 -15.76 36.07 -14.67
C PHE A 102 -16.59 36.63 -13.49
N GLN A 103 -16.32 36.26 -12.24
CA GLN A 103 -17.15 36.74 -11.11
C GLN A 103 -16.78 38.13 -10.52
N ASN A 104 -15.76 38.83 -11.03
CA ASN A 104 -15.33 40.13 -10.49
C ASN A 104 -15.65 41.33 -11.41
N GLY A 105 -16.89 41.41 -11.88
CA GLY A 105 -17.41 42.60 -12.57
C GLY A 105 -18.63 43.17 -11.84
N LYS A 106 -18.40 43.98 -10.81
CA LYS A 106 -19.39 44.92 -10.26
C LYS A 106 -18.76 46.29 -10.10
#